data_AF-A0A2D4KVK4-F1
#
_entry.id   AF-A0A2D4KVK4-F1
#
_cell.length_a   1.000
_cell.length_b   1.000
_cell.length_c   1.000
_cell.angle_alpha   90.00
_cell.angle_beta   90.00
_cell.angle_gamma   90.00
#
_symmetry.space_group_name_H-M   'P 1'
#
loop_
_entity.id
_entity.type
_entity.pdbx_description
1 polymer ?
#
loop_
_entity_poly.entity_id
_entity_poly.type
_entity_poly.pdbx_seq_one_letter_code
_entity_poly.pdbx_strand_id
1 'polypeptide(L)'
;YGSEKKGYLLKKSDGIRKVWQRRKCTVKNGILTISHATSNRQPAKLNLLTCQVKPNAEDKKSFDLISHNRTYHFQAEDEQDYVAFFQDGLKTADKLKQYIEKLAADLYNIKQTQDEEKKQLTALRDLIKSSLQLDQKEDSQSRQGGYSMHQLQGNKEYGSEKKGYLLKKSDGIRKVWQRRKCTVKNGILTISHATSNRQPAKLNLLTCQVKPNAEDKKSFDLISHNRTYHFQAEDEQDYVAFFQDGLKTADKLKQYIEKLAADLYNIKQTQDEEKKQLTALRDLIKSSLQLDQKEDSQSRQGGYSMHQLQGNKEYGSEKKG
;
A
#
# COMPACT_ATOMS: atom_id res chain seq x y z
N TYR A 1 11.73 -14.87 20.96
CA TYR A 1 11.04 -16.12 20.60
C TYR A 1 10.64 -16.82 21.88
N GLY A 2 9.34 -17.13 22.02
CA GLY A 2 8.61 -17.21 23.29
C GLY A 2 9.12 -18.25 24.29
N SER A 3 9.42 -17.81 25.51
CA SER A 3 9.73 -18.68 26.62
C SER A 3 8.49 -19.49 27.02
N GLU A 4 8.60 -20.81 26.96
CA GLU A 4 7.59 -21.72 27.50
C GLU A 4 7.71 -21.72 29.03
N LYS A 5 6.66 -21.31 29.74
CA LYS A 5 6.59 -21.45 31.20
C LYS A 5 5.72 -22.65 31.54
N LYS A 6 6.21 -23.54 32.41
CA LYS A 6 5.47 -24.69 32.97
C LYS A 6 5.32 -24.54 34.48
N GLY A 7 4.17 -24.93 35.02
CA GLY A 7 3.90 -24.83 36.46
C GLY A 7 2.68 -25.65 36.87
N TYR A 8 2.32 -25.57 38.14
CA TYR A 8 1.11 -26.20 38.68
C TYR A 8 0.20 -25.16 39.32
N LEU A 9 -1.11 -25.35 39.19
CA LEU A 9 -2.12 -24.53 39.85
C LEU A 9 -3.24 -25.40 40.40
N LEU A 10 -3.84 -24.99 41.52
CA LEU A 10 -5.09 -25.56 41.98
C LEU A 10 -6.23 -24.94 41.17
N LYS A 11 -6.97 -25.77 40.42
CA LYS A 11 -8.21 -25.36 39.74
C LYS A 11 -9.41 -25.87 40.51
N LYS A 12 -10.40 -25.00 40.74
CA LYS A 12 -11.69 -25.41 41.31
C LYS A 12 -12.47 -26.27 40.30
N SER A 13 -12.99 -27.42 40.74
CA SER A 13 -13.86 -28.26 39.92
C SER A 13 -15.20 -27.58 39.65
N ASP A 14 -15.77 -27.85 38.47
CA ASP A 14 -17.08 -27.32 38.03
C ASP A 14 -18.24 -28.27 38.40
N GLY A 15 -17.97 -29.34 39.15
CA GLY A 15 -18.98 -30.33 39.54
C GLY A 15 -19.75 -29.96 40.82
N ILE A 16 -20.73 -30.80 41.19
CA ILE A 16 -21.61 -30.60 42.36
C ILE A 16 -20.81 -30.38 43.66
N ARG A 17 -19.69 -31.12 43.82
CA ARG A 17 -18.70 -30.83 44.85
C ARG A 17 -17.59 -29.96 44.25
N LYS A 18 -17.49 -28.72 44.74
CA LYS A 18 -16.43 -27.77 44.38
C LYS A 18 -15.17 -28.09 45.19
N VAL A 19 -14.19 -28.73 44.56
CA VAL A 19 -12.94 -29.17 45.18
C VAL A 19 -11.77 -28.58 44.39
N TRP A 20 -10.73 -28.16 45.10
CA TRP A 20 -9.48 -27.72 44.51
C TRP A 20 -8.66 -28.91 44.04
N GLN A 21 -8.20 -28.89 42.80
CA GLN A 21 -7.42 -29.98 42.22
C GLN A 21 -6.19 -29.41 41.53
N ARG A 22 -5.02 -29.97 41.84
CA ARG A 22 -3.75 -29.59 41.23
C ARG A 22 -3.73 -29.94 39.75
N ARG A 23 -3.46 -28.95 38.91
CA ARG A 23 -3.43 -29.00 37.44
C ARG A 23 -2.05 -28.60 36.96
N LYS A 24 -1.52 -29.32 35.97
CA LYS A 24 -0.35 -28.87 35.24
C LYS A 24 -0.78 -27.79 34.26
N CYS A 25 -0.10 -26.66 34.29
CA CYS A 25 -0.34 -25.51 33.45
C CYS A 25 0.90 -25.21 32.60
N THR A 26 0.69 -24.82 31.35
CA THR A 26 1.77 -24.44 30.45
C THR A 26 1.35 -23.22 29.65
N VAL A 27 2.19 -22.19 29.64
CA VAL A 27 1.99 -20.98 28.84
C VAL A 27 3.07 -20.96 27.76
N LYS A 28 2.63 -20.98 26.50
CA LYS A 28 3.48 -20.88 25.32
C LYS A 28 2.74 -20.06 24.27
N ASN A 29 3.42 -19.09 23.66
CA ASN A 29 2.85 -18.25 22.59
C ASN A 29 1.50 -17.58 22.95
N GLY A 30 1.30 -17.19 24.21
CA GLY A 30 0.04 -16.58 24.66
C GLY A 30 -1.12 -17.56 24.85
N ILE A 31 -0.90 -18.87 24.70
CA ILE A 31 -1.89 -19.91 24.98
C ILE A 31 -1.57 -20.55 26.35
N LEU A 32 -2.55 -20.52 27.25
CA LEU A 32 -2.54 -21.29 28.49
C LEU A 32 -3.18 -22.65 28.26
N THR A 33 -2.41 -23.72 28.46
CA THR A 33 -2.88 -25.11 28.43
C THR A 33 -3.01 -25.64 29.86
N ILE A 34 -4.17 -26.21 30.20
CA ILE A 34 -4.51 -26.72 31.54
C ILE A 34 -4.82 -28.22 31.43
N SER A 35 -4.04 -29.07 32.09
CA SER A 35 -4.25 -30.52 32.05
C SER A 35 -5.48 -30.97 32.85
N HIS A 36 -6.13 -32.04 32.40
CA HIS A 36 -7.15 -32.75 33.19
C HIS A 36 -6.52 -33.73 34.18
N ALA A 37 -7.35 -34.30 35.07
CA ALA A 37 -6.87 -35.13 36.21
C ALA A 37 -6.60 -36.55 35.72
N THR A 38 -7.37 -36.94 34.71
CA THR A 38 -7.24 -38.16 33.96
C THR A 38 -6.49 -37.86 32.67
N SER A 39 -5.44 -38.63 32.40
CA SER A 39 -4.60 -38.53 31.19
C SER A 39 -5.38 -38.65 29.87
N ASN A 40 -6.57 -39.26 29.90
CA ASN A 40 -7.38 -39.51 28.70
C ASN A 40 -8.22 -38.31 28.21
N ARG A 41 -8.21 -37.17 28.92
CA ARG A 41 -9.04 -36.01 28.56
C ARG A 41 -8.19 -34.87 28.03
N GLN A 42 -8.55 -34.37 26.86
CA GLN A 42 -7.84 -33.30 26.16
C GLN A 42 -7.75 -32.03 27.02
N PRO A 43 -6.54 -31.45 27.19
CA PRO A 43 -6.35 -30.29 28.05
C PRO A 43 -7.14 -29.08 27.56
N ALA A 44 -7.60 -28.23 28.48
CA ALA A 44 -8.24 -26.98 28.11
C ALA A 44 -7.17 -25.99 27.60
N LYS A 45 -7.41 -25.38 26.45
CA LYS A 45 -6.53 -24.36 25.86
C LYS A 45 -7.24 -23.01 25.84
N LEU A 46 -6.60 -21.98 26.37
CA LEU A 46 -7.14 -20.63 26.49
C LEU A 46 -6.19 -19.63 25.85
N ASN A 47 -6.70 -18.80 24.95
CA ASN A 47 -5.93 -17.68 24.42
C ASN A 47 -5.94 -16.53 25.44
N LEU A 48 -4.80 -16.28 26.07
CA LEU A 48 -4.65 -15.28 27.13
C LEU A 48 -4.92 -13.86 26.63
N LEU A 49 -4.71 -13.56 25.34
CA LEU A 49 -5.04 -12.24 24.75
C LEU A 49 -6.55 -11.96 24.75
N THR A 50 -7.36 -13.02 24.82
CA THR A 50 -8.84 -12.92 24.83
C THR A 50 -9.43 -13.07 26.23
N CYS A 51 -8.60 -13.38 27.22
CA CYS A 51 -9.06 -13.61 28.59
C CYS A 51 -8.83 -12.37 29.46
N GLN A 52 -9.66 -12.20 30.47
CA GLN A 52 -9.45 -11.22 31.54
C GLN A 52 -9.04 -11.94 32.82
N VAL A 53 -8.10 -11.37 33.56
CA VAL A 53 -7.75 -11.88 34.88
C VAL A 53 -8.28 -10.96 35.95
N LYS A 54 -9.03 -11.55 36.88
CA LYS A 54 -9.57 -10.87 38.05
C LYS A 54 -8.93 -11.48 39.30
N PRO A 55 -7.95 -10.81 39.94
CA PRO A 55 -7.40 -11.28 41.20
C PRO A 55 -8.49 -11.28 42.29
N ASN A 56 -8.42 -12.23 43.21
CA ASN A 56 -9.30 -12.23 44.38
C ASN A 56 -8.81 -11.19 45.39
N ALA A 57 -9.71 -10.31 45.84
CA ALA A 57 -9.39 -9.26 46.79
C ALA A 57 -9.12 -9.79 48.22
N GLU A 58 -9.72 -10.94 48.57
CA GLU A 58 -9.63 -11.53 49.90
C GLU A 58 -8.49 -12.55 50.02
N ASP A 59 -8.18 -13.26 48.95
CA ASP A 59 -7.08 -14.24 48.90
C ASP A 59 -6.10 -13.90 47.78
N LYS A 60 -4.93 -13.38 48.16
CA LYS A 60 -3.87 -12.95 47.23
C LYS A 60 -3.29 -14.10 46.39
N LYS A 61 -3.54 -15.36 46.77
CA LYS A 61 -3.11 -16.55 46.02
C LYS A 61 -4.15 -17.03 45.01
N SER A 62 -5.35 -16.45 45.01
CA SER A 62 -6.46 -16.85 44.16
C SER A 62 -6.78 -15.82 43.09
N PHE A 63 -7.20 -16.29 41.91
CA PHE A 63 -7.64 -15.44 40.81
C PHE A 63 -8.62 -16.16 39.90
N ASP A 64 -9.43 -15.37 39.20
CA ASP A 64 -10.35 -15.82 38.17
C ASP A 64 -9.79 -15.47 36.80
N LEU A 65 -9.71 -16.48 35.93
CA LEU A 65 -9.43 -16.31 34.51
C LEU A 65 -10.75 -16.41 33.74
N ILE A 66 -11.20 -15.28 33.21
CA ILE A 66 -12.47 -15.13 32.52
C ILE A 66 -12.21 -15.17 31.02
N SER A 67 -12.73 -16.20 30.36
CA SER A 67 -12.81 -16.31 28.91
C SER A 67 -14.24 -15.98 28.45
N HIS A 68 -14.45 -15.77 27.15
CA HIS A 68 -15.73 -15.32 26.57
C HIS A 68 -16.95 -16.11 27.05
N ASN A 69 -16.79 -17.42 27.27
CA ASN A 69 -17.90 -18.31 27.63
C ASN A 69 -17.72 -19.02 29.00
N ARG A 70 -16.66 -18.71 29.76
CA ARG A 70 -16.35 -19.46 30.99
C ARG A 70 -15.38 -18.75 31.91
N THR A 71 -15.64 -18.84 33.21
CA THR A 71 -14.71 -18.44 34.28
C THR A 71 -14.00 -19.66 34.86
N TYR A 72 -12.68 -19.56 35.00
CA TYR A 72 -11.83 -20.56 35.62
C TYR A 72 -11.29 -20.00 36.94
N HIS A 73 -11.64 -20.64 38.05
CA HIS A 73 -11.16 -20.28 39.38
C HIS A 73 -9.85 -21.03 39.66
N PHE A 74 -8.78 -20.27 39.93
CA PHE A 74 -7.45 -20.79 40.22
C PHE A 74 -6.93 -20.29 41.57
N GLN A 75 -6.09 -21.11 42.18
CA GLN A 75 -5.32 -20.79 43.37
C GLN A 75 -3.89 -21.32 43.19
N ALA A 76 -2.89 -20.51 43.53
CA ALA A 76 -1.50 -20.93 43.56
C ALA A 76 -1.19 -21.67 44.87
N GLU A 77 -0.30 -22.67 44.81
CA GLU A 77 0.16 -23.39 46.00
C GLU A 77 1.07 -22.49 46.86
N ASP A 78 1.89 -21.67 46.21
CA ASP A 78 2.76 -20.67 46.84
C ASP A 78 2.52 -19.26 46.25
N GLU A 79 2.72 -18.22 47.06
CA GLU A 79 2.63 -16.82 46.67
C GLU A 79 3.73 -16.46 45.64
N GLN A 80 4.90 -17.09 45.73
CA GLN A 80 6.00 -16.90 44.77
C GLN A 80 5.68 -17.50 43.38
N ASP A 81 4.97 -18.64 43.32
CA ASP A 81 4.54 -19.25 42.05
C ASP A 81 3.47 -18.40 41.33
N TYR A 82 2.59 -17.74 42.08
CA TYR A 82 1.62 -16.78 41.55
C TYR A 82 2.32 -15.59 40.86
N VAL A 83 3.30 -14.99 41.54
CA VAL A 83 4.03 -13.81 41.05
C VAL A 83 4.89 -14.15 39.82
N ALA A 84 5.68 -15.23 39.89
CA ALA A 84 6.64 -15.58 38.84
C ALA A 84 6.00 -16.08 37.54
N PHE A 85 4.85 -16.76 37.64
CA PHE A 85 4.21 -17.38 36.48
C PHE A 85 3.10 -16.50 35.88
N PHE A 86 2.16 -16.02 36.69
CA PHE A 86 0.97 -15.34 36.19
C PHE A 86 1.13 -13.82 36.11
N GLN A 87 1.70 -13.16 37.11
CA GLN A 87 1.80 -11.70 37.09
C GLN A 87 2.66 -11.20 35.93
N ASP A 88 3.81 -11.84 35.67
CA ASP A 88 4.68 -11.48 34.55
C ASP A 88 4.08 -11.83 33.18
N GLY A 89 3.43 -13.00 33.08
CA GLY A 89 2.76 -13.42 31.86
C GLY A 89 1.62 -12.48 31.48
N LEU A 90 0.84 -12.03 32.48
CA LEU A 90 -0.28 -11.11 32.31
C LEU A 90 0.19 -9.69 32.00
N LYS A 91 1.19 -9.17 32.71
CA LYS A 91 1.81 -7.88 32.37
C LYS A 91 2.32 -7.87 30.92
N THR A 92 2.86 -8.99 30.45
CA THR A 92 3.32 -9.12 29.06
C THR A 92 2.17 -9.17 28.07
N ALA A 93 1.10 -9.93 28.38
CA ALA A 93 -0.10 -9.99 27.55
C ALA A 93 -0.81 -8.63 27.45
N ASP A 94 -0.92 -7.87 28.54
CA ASP A 94 -1.51 -6.53 28.55
C ASP A 94 -0.69 -5.54 27.70
N LYS A 95 0.64 -5.57 27.81
CA LYS A 95 1.53 -4.77 26.95
C LYS A 95 1.34 -5.09 25.47
N LEU A 96 1.22 -6.37 25.13
CA LEU A 96 0.96 -6.81 23.75
C LEU A 96 -0.41 -6.35 23.26
N LYS A 97 -1.44 -6.43 24.11
CA LYS A 97 -2.79 -5.95 23.79
C LYS A 97 -2.79 -4.44 23.49
N GLN A 98 -2.17 -3.64 24.35
CA GLN A 98 -2.02 -2.19 24.15
C GLN A 98 -1.26 -1.87 22.85
N TYR A 99 -0.22 -2.65 22.54
CA TYR A 99 0.53 -2.48 21.30
C TYR A 99 -0.31 -2.81 20.06
N ILE A 100 -1.11 -3.88 20.09
CA ILE A 100 -2.04 -4.23 19.01
C ILE A 100 -3.10 -3.14 18.83
N GLU A 101 -3.68 -2.63 19.91
CA GLU A 101 -4.66 -1.53 19.87
C GLU A 101 -4.04 -0.26 19.27
N LYS A 102 -2.80 0.07 19.64
CA LYS A 102 -2.05 1.18 19.05
C LYS A 102 -1.83 0.97 17.55
N LEU A 103 -1.37 -0.20 17.13
CA LEU A 103 -1.17 -0.51 15.71
C LEU A 103 -2.48 -0.44 14.91
N ALA A 104 -3.60 -0.88 15.50
CA ALA A 104 -4.91 -0.77 14.87
C ALA A 104 -5.34 0.70 14.67
N ALA A 105 -5.08 1.55 15.65
CA ALA A 105 -5.32 2.99 15.55
C ALA A 105 -4.42 3.66 14.50
N ASP A 106 -3.12 3.31 14.47
CA ASP A 106 -2.17 3.83 13.48
C ASP A 106 -2.59 3.44 12.05
N LEU A 107 -2.98 2.18 11.83
CA LEU A 107 -3.52 1.71 10.54
C LEU A 107 -4.79 2.46 10.12
N TYR A 108 -5.69 2.73 11.06
CA TYR A 108 -6.90 3.49 10.79
C TYR A 108 -6.57 4.93 10.34
N ASN A 109 -5.60 5.58 11.00
CA ASN A 109 -5.16 6.92 10.63
C ASN A 109 -4.51 6.97 9.24
N ILE A 110 -3.65 6.00 8.92
CA ILE A 110 -3.04 5.90 7.58
C ILE A 110 -4.10 5.77 6.50
N LYS A 111 -5.12 4.92 6.72
CA LYS A 111 -6.21 4.73 5.78
C LYS A 111 -7.03 6.02 5.57
N GLN A 112 -7.33 6.75 6.65
CA GLN A 112 -8.03 8.03 6.57
C GLN A 112 -7.25 9.04 5.72
N THR A 113 -5.93 9.18 5.95
CA THR A 113 -5.08 10.07 5.16
C THR A 113 -5.09 9.68 3.67
N GLN A 114 -4.95 8.38 3.35
CA GLN A 114 -5.00 7.90 1.97
C GLN A 114 -6.34 8.18 1.28
N ASP A 115 -7.46 8.00 1.98
CA ASP A 115 -8.79 8.28 1.43
C ASP A 115 -8.95 9.78 1.13
N GLU A 116 -8.37 10.65 1.96
CA GLU A 116 -8.40 12.11 1.76
C GLU A 116 -7.51 12.54 0.57
N GLU A 117 -6.29 12.01 0.46
CA GLU A 117 -5.40 12.22 -0.70
C GLU A 117 -6.07 11.77 -2.00
N LYS A 118 -6.76 10.62 -1.98
CA LYS A 118 -7.50 10.11 -3.13
C LYS A 118 -8.64 11.03 -3.55
N LYS A 119 -9.36 11.64 -2.60
CA LYS A 119 -10.39 12.65 -2.91
C LYS A 119 -9.76 13.88 -3.56
N GLN A 120 -8.66 14.39 -3.02
CA GLN A 120 -7.95 15.55 -3.57
C GLN A 120 -7.46 15.29 -5.00
N LEU A 121 -6.85 14.13 -5.26
CA LEU A 121 -6.42 13.73 -6.60
C LEU A 121 -7.61 13.61 -7.57
N THR A 122 -8.74 13.08 -7.11
CA THR A 122 -9.97 12.99 -7.91
C THR A 122 -10.50 14.37 -8.27
N ALA A 123 -10.55 15.29 -7.29
CA ALA A 123 -10.98 16.67 -7.50
C ALA A 123 -10.06 17.43 -8.48
N LEU A 124 -8.75 17.28 -8.33
CA LEU A 124 -7.76 17.88 -9.25
C LEU A 124 -7.91 17.34 -10.67
N ARG A 125 -8.07 16.02 -10.82
CA ARG A 125 -8.34 15.39 -12.13
C ARG A 125 -9.59 15.99 -12.78
N ASP A 126 -10.67 16.14 -12.02
CA ASP A 126 -11.94 16.65 -12.54
C ASP A 126 -11.85 18.14 -12.88
N LEU A 127 -11.11 18.92 -12.09
CA LEU A 127 -10.81 20.32 -12.39
C LEU A 127 -10.03 20.45 -13.71
N ILE A 128 -8.96 19.68 -13.89
CA ILE A 128 -8.17 19.64 -15.13
C ILE A 128 -9.06 19.25 -16.31
N LYS A 129 -9.90 18.22 -16.15
CA LYS A 129 -10.83 17.78 -17.20
C LYS A 129 -11.83 18.88 -17.59
N SER A 130 -12.35 19.62 -16.62
CA SER A 130 -13.28 20.73 -16.88
C SER A 130 -12.60 21.90 -17.60
N SER A 131 -11.39 22.29 -17.18
CA SER A 131 -10.60 23.33 -17.85
C SER A 131 -10.26 22.97 -19.30
N LEU A 132 -10.03 21.69 -19.59
CA LEU A 132 -9.77 21.19 -20.95
C LEU A 132 -11.03 21.10 -21.82
N GLN A 133 -12.25 21.18 -21.24
CA GLN A 133 -13.52 21.09 -21.98
C GLN A 133 -14.10 22.44 -22.43
N LEU A 134 -13.45 23.57 -22.11
CA LEU A 134 -13.93 24.91 -22.51
C LEU A 134 -13.87 25.16 -24.04
N ASP A 135 -13.18 24.32 -24.81
CA ASP A 135 -12.97 24.53 -26.25
C ASP A 135 -14.16 24.14 -27.17
N GLN A 136 -15.28 23.59 -26.66
CA GLN A 136 -16.42 23.25 -27.54
C GLN A 136 -17.49 24.35 -27.70
N LYS A 137 -17.40 25.48 -26.98
CA LYS A 137 -18.43 26.54 -27.04
C LYS A 137 -18.01 27.87 -27.66
N GLU A 138 -16.72 28.11 -27.94
CA GLU A 138 -16.27 29.41 -28.46
C GLU A 138 -16.45 29.61 -29.98
N ASP A 139 -16.75 28.57 -30.77
CA ASP A 139 -16.93 28.72 -32.23
C ASP A 139 -18.24 29.46 -32.63
N SER A 140 -19.04 29.93 -31.68
CA SER A 140 -20.33 30.59 -31.96
C SER A 140 -20.41 32.10 -31.68
N GLN A 141 -19.34 32.78 -31.22
CA GLN A 141 -19.44 34.21 -30.85
C GLN A 141 -18.29 35.11 -31.30
N SER A 142 -17.82 35.01 -32.54
CA SER A 142 -16.92 36.04 -33.11
C SER A 142 -17.55 36.81 -34.28
N ARG A 143 -18.62 37.56 -33.99
CA ARG A 143 -19.05 38.71 -34.78
C ARG A 143 -19.45 39.86 -33.85
N GLN A 144 -18.48 40.47 -33.19
CA GLN A 144 -18.54 41.90 -32.84
C GLN A 144 -17.17 42.35 -32.36
N GLY A 145 -16.63 43.36 -33.05
CA GLY A 145 -15.35 43.96 -32.76
C GLY A 145 -15.38 44.75 -31.46
N GLY A 146 -14.33 44.57 -30.66
CA GLY A 146 -14.04 45.38 -29.50
C GLY A 146 -12.56 45.22 -29.19
N TYR A 147 -11.79 46.29 -29.34
CA TYR A 147 -10.42 46.38 -28.87
C TYR A 147 -10.37 46.02 -27.37
N SER A 148 -9.85 44.85 -27.02
CA SER A 148 -9.45 44.54 -25.64
C SER A 148 -7.94 44.74 -25.53
N MET A 149 -7.57 45.94 -25.07
CA MET A 149 -6.18 46.44 -25.04
C MET A 149 -5.35 45.94 -23.84
N HIS A 150 -5.84 44.94 -23.09
CA HIS A 150 -5.04 44.21 -22.09
C HIS A 150 -5.40 42.73 -22.16
N GLN A 151 -4.82 42.04 -23.13
CA GLN A 151 -4.76 40.59 -23.07
C GLN A 151 -3.96 40.22 -21.82
N LEU A 152 -4.59 39.49 -20.88
CA LEU A 152 -3.91 38.93 -19.71
C LEU A 152 -2.65 38.25 -20.22
N GLN A 153 -1.49 38.85 -19.96
CA GLN A 153 -0.21 38.27 -20.33
C GLN A 153 -0.09 36.99 -19.50
N GLY A 154 -0.40 35.85 -20.14
CA GLY A 154 -0.20 34.54 -19.56
C GLY A 154 1.22 34.45 -19.01
N ASN A 155 1.38 33.73 -17.91
CA ASN A 155 2.67 33.59 -17.25
C ASN A 155 3.71 33.08 -18.26
N LYS A 156 4.73 33.91 -18.56
CA LYS A 156 5.75 33.63 -19.58
C LYS A 156 6.50 32.32 -19.33
N GLU A 157 6.51 31.85 -18.08
CA GLU A 157 7.19 30.61 -17.70
C GLU A 157 6.43 29.33 -18.07
N TYR A 158 5.12 29.38 -18.31
CA TYR A 158 4.26 28.19 -18.51
C TYR A 158 3.60 28.12 -19.89
N GLY A 159 4.04 28.99 -20.80
CA GLY A 159 3.57 29.03 -22.18
C GLY A 159 2.56 30.14 -22.41
N SER A 160 2.68 30.80 -23.56
CA SER A 160 1.76 31.85 -23.98
C SER A 160 1.03 31.41 -25.24
N GLU A 161 -0.24 31.78 -25.36
CA GLU A 161 -0.91 31.71 -26.65
C GLU A 161 -0.20 32.66 -27.62
N LYS A 162 0.21 32.15 -28.78
CA LYS A 162 0.94 32.92 -29.78
C LYS A 162 0.28 32.78 -31.13
N LYS A 163 0.14 33.91 -31.82
CA LYS A 163 -0.37 34.00 -33.20
C LYS A 163 0.64 34.82 -33.99
N GLY A 164 1.00 34.34 -35.18
CA GLY A 164 2.02 34.97 -36.00
C GLY A 164 2.26 34.21 -37.29
N TYR A 165 3.34 34.54 -37.98
CA TYR A 165 3.70 33.91 -39.24
C TYR A 165 5.06 33.23 -39.14
N LEU A 166 5.18 32.05 -39.73
CA LEU A 166 6.45 31.34 -39.85
C LEU A 166 6.64 30.93 -41.31
N LEU A 167 7.88 30.96 -41.79
CA LEU A 167 8.24 30.39 -43.08
C LEU A 167 8.33 28.87 -42.91
N LYS A 168 7.43 28.12 -43.54
CA LYS A 168 7.48 26.65 -43.59
C LYS A 168 8.11 26.19 -44.90
N LYS A 169 9.11 25.31 -44.83
CA LYS A 169 9.65 24.66 -46.03
C LYS A 169 8.60 23.72 -46.62
N SER A 170 8.35 23.80 -47.91
CA SER A 170 7.42 22.91 -48.62
C SER A 170 8.02 21.52 -48.86
N ASP A 171 7.14 20.52 -48.94
CA ASP A 171 7.49 19.10 -49.07
C ASP A 171 7.45 18.64 -50.55
N GLY A 172 7.24 19.55 -51.50
CA GLY A 172 7.15 19.25 -52.93
C GLY A 172 8.52 19.11 -53.61
N ILE A 173 8.49 18.80 -54.92
CA ILE A 173 9.69 18.62 -55.76
C ILE A 173 10.64 19.82 -55.67
N ARG A 174 10.09 21.04 -55.61
CA ARG A 174 10.85 22.26 -55.33
C ARG A 174 10.65 22.65 -53.87
N LYS A 175 11.71 22.52 -53.08
CA LYS A 175 11.72 22.91 -51.66
C LYS A 175 11.83 24.43 -51.54
N VAL A 176 10.70 25.09 -51.38
CA VAL A 176 10.61 26.53 -51.16
C VAL A 176 10.06 26.87 -49.78
N TRP A 177 10.57 27.94 -49.18
CA TRP A 177 10.05 28.52 -47.95
C TRP A 177 8.74 29.27 -48.25
N GLN A 178 7.70 29.03 -47.46
CA GLN A 178 6.40 29.64 -47.65
C GLN A 178 5.87 30.19 -46.32
N ARG A 179 5.46 31.45 -46.33
CA ARG A 179 4.89 32.11 -45.16
C ARG A 179 3.54 31.50 -44.80
N ARG A 180 3.41 30.97 -43.58
CA ARG A 180 2.20 30.33 -43.05
C ARG A 180 1.80 30.99 -41.74
N LYS A 181 0.50 31.30 -41.62
CA LYS A 181 -0.07 31.73 -40.34
C LYS A 181 -0.06 30.55 -39.38
N CYS A 182 0.59 30.74 -38.24
CA CYS A 182 0.77 29.75 -37.19
C CYS A 182 0.10 30.25 -35.90
N THR A 183 -0.51 29.35 -35.14
CA THR A 183 -1.10 29.68 -33.85
C THR A 183 -0.86 28.57 -32.85
N VAL A 184 -0.24 28.91 -31.72
CA VAL A 184 -0.09 28.03 -30.55
C VAL A 184 -1.16 28.41 -29.55
N LYS A 185 -2.07 27.48 -29.24
CA LYS A 185 -3.10 27.62 -28.20
C LYS A 185 -3.33 26.25 -27.57
N ASN A 186 -3.45 26.18 -26.25
CA ASN A 186 -3.76 24.95 -25.50
C ASN A 186 -2.83 23.76 -25.84
N GLY A 187 -1.53 24.02 -26.00
CA GLY A 187 -0.56 22.98 -26.37
C GLY A 187 -0.69 22.45 -27.80
N ILE A 188 -1.51 23.07 -28.64
CA ILE A 188 -1.69 22.71 -30.05
C ILE A 188 -1.12 23.82 -30.93
N LEU A 189 -0.23 23.45 -31.86
CA LEU A 189 0.18 24.31 -32.97
C LEU A 189 -0.73 24.08 -34.17
N THR A 190 -1.37 25.14 -34.65
CA THR A 190 -2.13 25.14 -35.90
C THR A 190 -1.34 25.86 -37.00
N ILE A 191 -1.32 25.27 -38.20
CA ILE A 191 -0.57 25.79 -39.36
C ILE A 191 -1.54 25.94 -40.52
N SER A 192 -1.80 27.17 -40.94
CA SER A 192 -2.73 27.47 -42.04
C SER A 192 -2.13 27.04 -43.39
N HIS A 193 -2.99 26.63 -44.32
CA HIS A 193 -2.60 26.36 -45.71
C HIS A 193 -2.62 27.64 -46.57
N ALA A 194 -2.19 27.54 -47.83
CA ALA A 194 -2.19 28.68 -48.77
C ALA A 194 -3.60 29.17 -49.09
N THR A 195 -4.53 28.22 -49.17
CA THR A 195 -5.94 28.49 -49.45
C THR A 195 -6.71 28.50 -48.13
N SER A 196 -7.51 29.55 -47.94
CA SER A 196 -8.31 29.76 -46.72
C SER A 196 -9.34 28.65 -46.48
N ASN A 197 -9.75 27.94 -47.53
CA ASN A 197 -10.79 26.91 -47.44
C ASN A 197 -10.26 25.54 -46.96
N ARG A 198 -8.95 25.34 -46.86
CA ARG A 198 -8.38 24.08 -46.37
C ARG A 198 -8.15 24.17 -44.85
N GLN A 199 -8.65 23.18 -44.13
CA GLN A 199 -8.48 23.12 -42.67
C GLN A 199 -6.98 23.17 -42.29
N PRO A 200 -6.58 24.03 -41.35
CA PRO A 200 -5.22 24.10 -40.85
C PRO A 200 -4.73 22.75 -40.32
N ALA A 201 -3.44 22.45 -40.52
CA ALA A 201 -2.82 21.30 -39.87
C ALA A 201 -2.74 21.58 -38.36
N LYS A 202 -3.15 20.61 -37.53
CA LYS A 202 -3.09 20.71 -36.06
C LYS A 202 -2.07 19.71 -35.53
N LEU A 203 -1.14 20.17 -34.70
CA LEU A 203 -0.08 19.37 -34.10
C LEU A 203 -0.12 19.51 -32.58
N ASN A 204 -0.17 18.38 -31.87
CA ASN A 204 -0.06 18.37 -30.42
C ASN A 204 1.42 18.50 -30.02
N LEU A 205 1.78 19.63 -29.42
CA LEU A 205 3.16 19.95 -29.07
C LEU A 205 3.74 19.02 -28.00
N LEU A 206 2.90 18.44 -27.13
CA LEU A 206 3.36 17.44 -26.13
C LEU A 206 3.87 16.15 -26.78
N THR A 207 3.46 15.89 -28.03
CA THR A 207 3.90 14.73 -28.81
C THR A 207 4.97 15.07 -29.84
N CYS A 208 5.30 16.35 -29.98
CA CYS A 208 6.33 16.81 -30.89
C CYS A 208 7.67 16.96 -30.15
N GLN A 209 8.75 17.02 -30.92
CA GLN A 209 10.08 17.39 -30.46
C GLN A 209 10.56 18.59 -31.26
N VAL A 210 11.18 19.54 -30.57
CA VAL A 210 11.61 20.80 -31.19
C VAL A 210 13.14 20.81 -31.24
N LYS A 211 13.72 20.94 -32.43
CA LYS A 211 15.17 20.93 -32.64
C LYS A 211 15.63 22.24 -33.29
N PRO A 212 16.45 23.08 -32.62
CA PRO A 212 17.03 24.25 -33.25
C PRO A 212 18.00 23.85 -34.36
N ASN A 213 18.09 24.65 -35.41
CA ASN A 213 19.16 24.51 -36.40
C ASN A 213 20.47 25.05 -35.79
N ALA A 214 21.58 24.32 -35.98
CA ALA A 214 22.89 24.70 -35.45
C ALA A 214 23.55 25.84 -36.25
N GLU A 215 23.22 25.98 -37.53
CA GLU A 215 23.86 26.92 -38.46
C GLU A 215 23.04 28.21 -38.61
N ASP A 216 21.71 28.11 -38.59
CA ASP A 216 20.80 29.26 -38.69
C ASP A 216 19.97 29.44 -37.41
N LYS A 217 20.28 30.50 -36.67
CA LYS A 217 19.64 30.85 -35.40
C LYS A 217 18.16 31.20 -35.52
N LYS A 218 17.62 31.41 -36.73
CA LYS A 218 16.20 31.66 -36.98
C LYS A 218 15.43 30.42 -37.44
N SER A 219 16.12 29.30 -37.67
CA SER A 219 15.52 28.08 -38.19
C SER A 219 15.42 26.98 -37.13
N PHE A 220 14.35 26.19 -37.20
CA PHE A 220 14.14 25.05 -36.33
C PHE A 220 13.26 23.98 -36.99
N ASP A 221 13.41 22.76 -36.50
CA ASP A 221 12.59 21.62 -36.90
C ASP A 221 11.58 21.27 -35.80
N LEU A 222 10.34 21.03 -36.19
CA LEU A 222 9.31 20.46 -35.35
C LEU A 222 9.01 19.04 -35.82
N ILE A 223 9.45 18.06 -35.03
CA ILE A 223 9.33 16.64 -35.34
C ILE A 223 8.06 16.13 -34.66
N SER A 224 7.06 15.77 -35.45
CA SER A 224 5.86 15.06 -34.99
C SER A 224 6.03 13.55 -35.25
N HIS A 225 5.13 12.72 -34.71
CA HIS A 225 5.20 11.26 -34.82
C HIS A 225 5.51 10.73 -36.23
N ASN A 226 4.90 11.32 -37.27
CA ASN A 226 5.01 10.84 -38.66
C ASN A 226 5.59 11.88 -39.63
N ARG A 227 6.04 13.05 -39.16
CA ARG A 227 6.50 14.14 -40.05
C ARG A 227 7.38 15.15 -39.35
N THR A 228 8.44 15.58 -40.05
CA THR A 228 9.26 16.71 -39.65
C THR A 228 8.83 17.96 -40.43
N TYR A 229 8.56 19.03 -39.69
CA TYR A 229 8.26 20.35 -40.24
C TYR A 229 9.47 21.25 -40.07
N HIS A 230 9.96 21.83 -41.18
CA HIS A 230 11.05 22.80 -41.15
C HIS A 230 10.48 24.20 -41.14
N PHE A 231 10.83 24.98 -40.12
CA PHE A 231 10.39 26.36 -39.92
C PHE A 231 11.58 27.33 -39.87
N GLN A 232 11.31 28.54 -40.29
CA GLN A 232 12.19 29.69 -40.15
C GLN A 232 11.35 30.90 -39.70
N ALA A 233 11.83 31.63 -38.69
CA ALA A 233 11.20 32.87 -38.22
C ALA A 233 11.61 34.07 -39.09
N GLU A 234 10.74 35.07 -39.21
CA GLU A 234 11.03 36.27 -40.00
C GLU A 234 12.09 37.14 -39.30
N ASP A 235 12.00 37.26 -37.98
CA ASP A 235 12.94 37.96 -37.13
C ASP A 235 13.29 37.18 -35.85
N GLU A 236 14.21 37.76 -35.07
CA GLU A 236 14.69 37.15 -33.83
C GLU A 236 13.61 37.19 -32.72
N GLN A 237 12.70 38.16 -32.77
CA GLN A 237 11.62 38.32 -31.80
C GLN A 237 10.55 37.23 -32.02
N ASP A 238 10.21 36.93 -33.26
CA ASP A 238 9.35 35.82 -33.68
C ASP A 238 10.00 34.47 -33.37
N TYR A 239 11.32 34.35 -33.56
CA TYR A 239 12.05 33.15 -33.17
C TYR A 239 11.93 32.91 -31.67
N VAL A 240 12.25 33.90 -30.83
CA VAL A 240 12.09 33.77 -29.37
C VAL A 240 10.65 33.44 -28.99
N ALA A 241 9.67 34.13 -29.56
CA ALA A 241 8.26 33.95 -29.23
C ALA A 241 7.71 32.56 -29.62
N PHE A 242 8.02 32.04 -30.81
CA PHE A 242 7.53 30.72 -31.24
C PHE A 242 8.39 29.58 -30.70
N PHE A 243 9.71 29.71 -30.79
CA PHE A 243 10.64 28.64 -30.44
C PHE A 243 10.91 28.55 -28.94
N GLN A 244 11.23 29.66 -28.27
CA GLN A 244 11.55 29.63 -26.83
C GLN A 244 10.28 29.61 -25.97
N ASP A 245 9.34 30.52 -26.19
CA ASP A 245 8.18 30.67 -25.29
C ASP A 245 7.10 29.60 -25.55
N GLY A 246 6.84 29.26 -26.82
CA GLY A 246 5.79 28.31 -27.20
C GLY A 246 6.27 26.86 -27.22
N LEU A 247 7.29 26.59 -28.03
CA LEU A 247 7.71 25.22 -28.37
C LEU A 247 8.60 24.56 -27.32
N LYS A 248 9.63 25.26 -26.80
CA LYS A 248 10.48 24.73 -25.72
C LYS A 248 9.75 24.55 -24.39
N THR A 249 8.73 25.36 -24.11
CA THR A 249 7.92 25.20 -22.91
C THR A 249 7.13 23.90 -22.94
N ALA A 250 6.61 23.50 -24.11
CA ALA A 250 5.97 22.21 -24.29
C ALA A 250 6.94 21.04 -24.05
N ASP A 251 8.20 21.14 -24.50
CA ASP A 251 9.24 20.13 -24.21
C ASP A 251 9.55 20.04 -22.71
N LYS A 252 9.63 21.17 -21.99
CA LYS A 252 9.82 21.18 -20.53
C LYS A 252 8.63 20.53 -19.80
N LEU A 253 7.40 20.86 -20.21
CA LEU A 253 6.19 20.25 -19.65
C LEU A 253 6.16 18.75 -19.90
N LYS A 254 6.58 18.28 -21.08
CA LYS A 254 6.71 16.86 -21.39
C LYS A 254 7.68 16.16 -20.45
N GLN A 255 8.88 16.72 -20.25
CA GLN A 255 9.87 16.16 -19.31
C GLN A 255 9.33 16.12 -17.87
N TYR A 256 8.59 17.15 -17.45
CA TYR A 256 7.96 17.19 -16.14
C TYR A 256 6.89 16.10 -15.98
N ILE A 257 6.05 15.88 -17.00
CA ILE A 257 5.05 14.80 -17.02
C ILE A 257 5.72 13.43 -16.96
N GLU A 258 6.79 13.21 -17.73
CA GLU A 258 7.55 11.95 -17.72
C GLU A 258 8.16 11.69 -16.34
N LYS A 259 8.71 12.73 -15.70
CA LYS A 259 9.23 12.63 -14.33
C LYS A 259 8.13 12.28 -13.33
N LEU A 260 6.99 12.97 -13.37
CA LEU A 260 5.85 12.67 -12.50
C LEU A 260 5.33 11.25 -12.70
N ALA A 261 5.28 10.76 -13.93
CA ALA A 261 4.85 9.40 -14.22
C ALA A 261 5.82 8.35 -13.62
N ALA A 262 7.13 8.61 -13.68
CA ALA A 262 8.14 7.77 -13.05
C ALA A 262 8.02 7.79 -11.52
N ASP A 263 7.82 8.96 -10.92
CA ASP A 263 7.64 9.10 -9.47
C ASP A 263 6.38 8.35 -8.99
N LEU A 264 5.26 8.48 -9.71
CA LEU A 264 4.02 7.73 -9.43
C LEU A 264 4.21 6.22 -9.56
N TYR A 265 4.98 5.76 -10.55
CA TYR A 265 5.30 4.35 -10.70
C TYR A 265 6.09 3.83 -9.50
N ASN A 266 7.09 4.57 -9.03
CA ASN A 266 7.90 4.20 -7.87
C ASN A 266 7.06 4.12 -6.58
N ILE A 267 6.18 5.10 -6.34
CA ILE A 267 5.26 5.09 -5.19
C ILE A 267 4.40 3.83 -5.22
N LYS A 268 3.85 3.48 -6.39
CA LYS A 268 3.04 2.27 -6.55
C LYS A 268 3.83 0.99 -6.23
N GLN A 269 5.08 0.88 -6.69
CA GLN A 269 5.93 -0.27 -6.39
C GLN A 269 6.18 -0.41 -4.88
N THR A 270 6.48 0.70 -4.19
CA THR A 270 6.65 0.71 -2.73
C THR A 270 5.39 0.23 -2.02
N GLN A 271 4.22 0.74 -2.40
CA GLN A 271 2.93 0.31 -1.83
C GLN A 271 2.63 -1.18 -2.06
N ASP A 272 2.93 -1.69 -3.26
CA ASP A 272 2.74 -3.11 -3.58
C ASP A 272 3.67 -4.00 -2.73
N GLU A 273 4.89 -3.55 -2.46
CA GLU A 273 5.85 -4.28 -1.62
C GLU A 273 5.46 -4.26 -0.14
N GLU A 274 5.04 -3.11 0.40
CA GLU A 274 4.47 -3.00 1.75
C GLU A 274 3.25 -3.92 1.93
N LYS A 275 2.38 -3.97 0.92
CA LYS A 275 1.22 -4.86 0.91
C LYS A 275 1.62 -6.34 0.92
N LYS A 276 2.66 -6.73 0.18
CA LYS A 276 3.21 -8.10 0.25
C LYS A 276 3.75 -8.41 1.64
N GLN A 277 4.51 -7.50 2.26
CA GLN A 277 5.04 -7.68 3.60
C GLN A 277 3.93 -7.87 4.64
N LEU A 278 2.88 -7.04 4.58
CA LEU A 278 1.72 -7.18 5.46
C LEU A 278 0.98 -8.51 5.24
N THR A 279 0.88 -8.96 3.99
CA THR A 279 0.27 -10.25 3.65
C THR A 279 1.11 -11.41 4.19
N ALA A 280 2.43 -11.36 4.03
CA ALA A 280 3.35 -12.37 4.57
C ALA A 280 3.28 -12.42 6.10
N LEU A 281 3.26 -11.27 6.77
CA LEU A 281 3.14 -11.19 8.22
C LEU A 281 1.79 -11.74 8.72
N ARG A 282 0.69 -11.44 8.01
CA ARG A 282 -0.62 -12.05 8.26
C ARG A 282 -0.57 -13.57 8.14
N ASP A 283 0.06 -14.09 7.09
CA ASP A 283 0.13 -15.54 6.84
C ASP A 283 1.06 -16.25 7.84
N LEU A 284 2.12 -15.58 8.30
CA LEU A 284 2.98 -16.06 9.37
C LEU A 284 2.21 -16.18 10.70
N ILE A 285 1.43 -15.14 11.05
CA ILE A 285 0.56 -15.16 12.24
C ILE A 285 -0.50 -16.27 12.11
N LYS A 286 -1.09 -16.44 10.93
CA LYS A 286 -2.09 -17.50 10.70
C LYS A 286 -1.47 -18.90 10.82
N SER A 287 -0.26 -19.09 10.29
CA SER A 287 0.46 -20.36 10.32
C SER A 287 0.93 -20.71 11.73
N SER A 288 1.40 -19.74 12.52
CA SER A 288 1.76 -19.98 13.92
C SER A 288 0.55 -20.38 14.76
N LEU A 289 -0.63 -19.83 14.47
CA LEU A 289 -1.89 -20.24 15.09
C LEU A 289 -2.40 -21.62 14.64
N GLN A 290 -2.02 -22.10 13.44
CA GLN A 290 -2.44 -23.40 12.89
C GLN A 290 -1.47 -24.56 13.17
N LEU A 291 -0.16 -24.31 13.25
CA LEU A 291 0.84 -25.34 13.60
C LEU A 291 0.55 -25.95 14.99
N ASP A 292 0.05 -25.14 15.92
CA ASP A 292 -0.36 -25.58 17.25
C ASP A 292 -1.60 -26.51 17.25
N GLN A 293 -2.40 -26.54 16.17
CA GLN A 293 -3.49 -27.51 16.01
C GLN A 293 -3.03 -28.84 15.39
N LYS A 294 -1.97 -28.82 14.57
CA LYS A 294 -1.41 -30.03 13.93
C LYS A 294 -0.43 -30.78 14.83
N GLU A 295 0.38 -30.11 15.66
CA GLU A 295 1.22 -30.80 16.67
C GLU A 295 0.36 -31.62 17.66
N ASP A 296 -0.83 -31.11 18.04
CA ASP A 296 -1.85 -31.85 18.81
C ASP A 296 -2.41 -33.08 18.09
N SER A 297 -2.37 -33.09 16.75
CA SER A 297 -2.93 -34.15 15.92
C SER A 297 -1.92 -35.27 15.67
N GLN A 298 -0.64 -34.93 15.47
CA GLN A 298 0.43 -35.92 15.28
C GLN A 298 0.83 -36.62 16.58
N SER A 299 0.77 -35.93 17.73
CA SER A 299 0.98 -36.56 19.04
C SER A 299 -0.15 -37.54 19.44
N ARG A 300 -1.31 -37.53 18.75
CA ARG A 300 -2.36 -38.54 18.90
C ARG A 300 -2.10 -39.83 18.09
N GLN A 301 -1.26 -39.80 17.05
CA GLN A 301 -0.99 -40.99 16.20
C GLN A 301 0.28 -41.77 16.58
N GLY A 302 1.24 -41.16 17.29
CA GLY A 302 2.48 -41.84 17.69
C GLY A 302 2.40 -42.73 18.95
N GLY A 303 1.22 -42.88 19.56
CA GLY A 303 1.07 -43.51 20.89
C GLY A 303 0.64 -44.99 20.91
N TYR A 304 0.50 -45.65 19.76
CA TYR A 304 0.08 -47.05 19.69
C TYR A 304 1.13 -47.92 18.99
N SER A 305 2.12 -48.41 19.75
CA SER A 305 2.74 -49.72 19.48
C SER A 305 3.60 -50.19 20.66
N MET A 306 3.46 -51.49 20.97
CA MET A 306 4.27 -52.34 21.87
C MET A 306 4.04 -52.25 23.39
N HIS A 307 2.92 -52.85 23.84
CA HIS A 307 2.93 -53.70 25.03
C HIS A 307 2.28 -55.05 24.67
N GLN A 308 3.10 -56.04 24.32
CA GLN A 308 2.79 -57.47 24.50
C GLN A 308 4.10 -58.19 24.81
N LEU A 309 4.22 -58.66 26.04
CA LEU A 309 4.57 -60.05 26.37
C LEU A 309 4.63 -60.17 27.90
N GLN A 310 3.59 -60.77 28.44
CA GLN A 310 3.52 -61.24 29.81
C GLN A 310 3.42 -62.76 29.75
N GLY A 311 4.39 -63.43 30.37
CA GLY A 311 4.25 -64.77 30.96
C GLY A 311 4.22 -65.97 30.00
N ASN A 312 5.26 -66.79 30.09
CA ASN A 312 5.04 -68.23 30.25
C ASN A 312 6.03 -68.78 31.27
N LYS A 313 5.48 -69.48 32.28
CA LYS A 313 6.20 -70.37 33.20
C LYS A 313 6.70 -71.58 32.39
N GLU A 314 7.81 -72.19 32.79
CA GLU A 314 7.87 -73.59 33.26
C GLU A 314 9.31 -74.12 33.48
N TYR A 315 9.44 -74.87 34.58
CA TYR A 315 10.35 -75.99 34.89
C TYR A 315 11.84 -75.96 34.49
N GLY A 316 12.70 -75.94 35.52
CA GLY A 316 13.41 -77.16 35.94
C GLY A 316 14.81 -77.47 35.38
N SER A 317 15.62 -78.02 36.29
CA SER A 317 16.83 -78.86 36.11
C SER A 317 18.20 -78.20 35.84
N GLU A 318 19.00 -78.25 36.91
CA GLU A 318 20.44 -78.60 36.99
C GLU A 318 21.11 -79.07 35.69
N LYS A 319 22.31 -78.52 35.42
CA LYS A 319 23.54 -79.32 35.24
C LYS A 319 24.81 -78.44 35.22
N LYS A 320 25.70 -78.78 36.15
CA LYS A 320 27.17 -78.70 36.19
C LYS A 320 27.93 -77.87 35.13
N GLY A 321 28.85 -77.07 35.66
CA GLY A 321 30.02 -76.47 35.02
C GLY A 321 30.78 -75.68 36.08
#